data_AF-A0A316I442-F1
#
_entry.id   AF-A0A316I442-F1
#
_cell.length_a   1.000
_cell.length_b   1.000
_cell.length_c   1.000
_cell.angle_alpha   90.00
_cell.angle_beta   90.00
_cell.angle_gamma   90.00
#
_symmetry.space_group_name_H-M   'P 1'
#
loop_
_entity.id
_entity.type
_entity.pdbx_description
1 polymer ?
#
loop_
_entity_poly.entity_id
_entity_poly.type
_entity_poly.pdbx_seq_one_letter_code
_entity_poly.pdbx_strand_id
1 'polypeptide(L)'
;MANGLIRMTGDHVGFTESVSRIAESLKPLGPAGRHVAESYALDAEMRRVRLEENLAADAKEITLKLLDQRRKESSASLRQMRKELGRADDSARALRECMVNMQRETVKPGLPLAERRAYIELTQHFTTMLVQHHTGLTGGVAEVIDKVLNGSGATALAPQRRSPGRAPGKRGTRR
;
A
#
# COMPACT_ATOMS: atom_id res chain seq x y z
N MET A 1 -8.14 17.93 20.95
CA MET A 1 -6.81 17.34 20.71
C MET A 1 -6.83 16.72 19.33
N ALA A 2 -5.89 17.04 18.45
CA ALA A 2 -5.88 16.48 17.11
C ALA A 2 -5.65 14.95 17.20
N ASN A 3 -6.63 14.16 16.75
CA ASN A 3 -6.52 12.70 16.66
C ASN A 3 -5.50 12.33 15.58
N GLY A 4 -4.20 12.38 15.92
CA GLY A 4 -3.11 11.97 15.05
C GLY A 4 -3.04 10.46 14.89
N LEU A 5 -2.24 9.98 13.93
CA LEU A 5 -2.04 8.54 13.69
C LEU A 5 -1.14 7.90 14.76
N ILE A 6 -0.32 8.71 15.43
CA ILE A 6 0.68 8.30 16.41
C ILE A 6 0.36 8.91 17.78
N ARG A 7 0.67 8.15 18.83
CA ARG A 7 0.68 8.60 20.21
C ARG A 7 2.09 8.49 20.78
N MET A 8 2.66 9.63 21.17
CA MET A 8 3.90 9.70 21.94
C MET A 8 3.57 9.51 23.43
N THR A 9 4.26 8.61 24.12
CA THR A 9 4.18 8.45 25.58
C THR A 9 5.60 8.39 26.15
N GLY A 10 6.12 9.52 26.63
CA GLY A 10 7.55 9.66 26.94
C GLY A 10 8.39 9.35 25.70
N ASP A 11 9.33 8.41 25.85
CA ASP A 11 10.22 7.97 24.76
C ASP A 11 9.63 6.85 23.89
N HIS A 12 8.35 6.51 24.10
CA HIS A 12 7.69 5.44 23.35
C HIS A 12 6.77 5.98 22.24
N VAL A 13 6.90 5.39 21.06
CA VAL A 13 6.07 5.67 19.89
C VAL A 13 5.00 4.57 19.74
N GLY A 14 3.75 4.92 20.05
CA GLY A 14 2.60 4.05 19.88
C GLY A 14 1.77 4.40 18.65
N PHE A 15 1.13 3.40 18.03
CA PHE A 15 0.18 3.60 16.94
C PHE A 15 -1.25 3.64 17.47
N THR A 16 -2.06 4.54 16.91
CA THR A 16 -3.48 4.62 17.25
C THR A 16 -4.30 3.53 16.56
N GLU A 17 -5.55 3.35 17.00
CA GLU A 17 -6.49 2.42 16.37
C GLU A 17 -6.72 2.74 14.88
N SER A 18 -6.59 4.01 14.46
CA SER A 18 -6.65 4.39 13.05
C SER A 18 -5.60 3.68 12.21
N VAL A 19 -4.39 3.46 12.73
CA VAL A 19 -3.34 2.73 12.01
C VAL A 19 -3.71 1.26 11.85
N SER A 20 -4.34 0.65 12.85
CA SER A 20 -4.87 -0.72 12.75
C SER A 20 -5.96 -0.82 11.67
N ARG A 21 -6.90 0.13 11.61
CA ARG A 21 -7.93 0.17 10.56
C ARG A 21 -7.35 0.39 9.16
N ILE A 22 -6.31 1.20 9.04
CA ILE A 22 -5.54 1.36 7.80
C ILE A 22 -4.88 0.03 7.42
N ALA A 23 -4.24 -0.65 8.36
CA ALA A 23 -3.61 -1.96 8.11
C ALA A 23 -4.63 -3.02 7.66
N GLU A 24 -5.85 -3.04 8.22
CA GLU A 24 -6.92 -3.93 7.76
C GLU A 24 -7.34 -3.64 6.31
N SER A 25 -7.34 -2.37 5.90
CA SER A 25 -7.59 -2.00 4.49
C SER A 25 -6.49 -2.50 3.55
N LEU A 26 -5.28 -2.70 4.09
CA LEU A 26 -4.10 -3.21 3.41
C LEU A 26 -3.90 -4.73 3.54
N LYS A 27 -4.88 -5.45 4.11
CA LYS A 27 -4.84 -6.91 4.31
C LYS A 27 -4.49 -7.73 3.04
N PRO A 28 -4.86 -7.33 1.81
CA PRO A 28 -4.41 -8.03 0.60
C PRO A 28 -2.88 -8.09 0.43
N LEU A 29 -2.11 -7.19 1.08
CA LEU A 29 -0.65 -7.23 1.12
C LEU A 29 -0.10 -8.21 2.16
N GLY A 30 -0.97 -8.92 2.89
CA GLY A 30 -0.59 -9.82 3.97
C GLY A 30 0.13 -9.09 5.11
N PRO A 31 1.12 -9.73 5.76
CA PRO A 31 1.86 -9.13 6.87
C PRO A 31 2.53 -7.79 6.53
N ALA A 32 2.88 -7.55 5.26
CA ALA A 32 3.49 -6.30 4.82
C ALA A 32 2.53 -5.10 4.95
N GLY A 33 1.22 -5.31 4.84
CA GLY A 33 0.22 -4.23 4.93
C GLY A 33 0.29 -3.48 6.26
N ARG A 34 0.53 -4.18 7.37
CA ARG A 34 0.72 -3.58 8.69
C ARG A 34 1.94 -2.67 8.72
N HIS A 35 3.09 -3.15 8.24
CA HIS A 35 4.31 -2.36 8.25
C HIS A 35 4.26 -1.16 7.30
N VAL A 36 3.50 -1.25 6.20
CA VAL A 36 3.21 -0.10 5.33
C VAL A 36 2.38 0.95 6.06
N ALA A 37 1.31 0.55 6.75
CA ALA A 37 0.48 1.47 7.54
C ALA A 37 1.30 2.17 8.65
N GLU A 38 2.11 1.40 9.38
CA GLU A 38 2.99 1.91 10.43
C GLU A 38 4.06 2.88 9.88
N SER A 39 4.71 2.51 8.77
CA SER A 39 5.72 3.36 8.12
C SER A 39 5.13 4.67 7.60
N TYR A 40 3.92 4.62 7.04
CA TYR A 40 3.22 5.81 6.58
C TYR A 40 2.84 6.72 7.75
N ALA A 41 2.30 6.16 8.84
CA ALA A 41 1.97 6.93 10.04
C ALA A 41 3.19 7.65 10.62
N LEU A 42 4.35 6.99 10.64
CA LEU A 42 5.62 7.59 11.09
C LEU A 42 6.05 8.75 10.19
N ASP A 43 5.97 8.59 8.87
CA ASP A 43 6.36 9.65 7.93
C ASP A 43 5.42 10.86 8.01
N ALA A 44 4.11 10.62 8.12
CA ALA A 44 3.11 11.67 8.31
C ALA A 44 3.37 12.46 9.61
N GLU A 45 3.71 11.76 10.70
CA GLU A 45 4.03 12.39 11.98
C GLU A 45 5.35 13.17 11.94
N MET A 46 6.38 12.62 11.28
CA MET A 46 7.64 13.35 11.06
C MET A 46 7.42 14.64 10.26
N ARG A 47 6.58 14.61 9.21
CA ARG A 47 6.19 15.81 8.45
C ARG A 47 5.46 16.82 9.33
N ARG A 48 4.51 16.36 10.17
CA ARG A 48 3.79 17.21 11.12
C ARG A 48 4.74 17.91 12.10
N VAL A 49 5.62 17.14 12.74
CA VAL A 49 6.61 17.66 13.71
C VAL A 49 7.57 18.65 13.04
N ARG A 50 8.02 18.39 11.80
CA ARG A 50 8.87 19.31 11.03
C ARG A 50 8.21 20.66 10.78
N LEU A 51 6.90 20.67 10.51
CA LEU A 51 6.13 21.88 10.25
C LEU A 51 5.63 22.58 11.52
N GLU A 52 5.76 21.95 12.69
CA GLU A 52 5.34 22.56 13.94
C GLU A 52 6.35 23.65 14.35
N GLU A 53 5.87 24.90 14.33
CA GLU A 53 6.67 26.10 14.63
C GLU A 53 6.80 26.36 16.13
N ASN A 54 5.82 25.91 16.93
CA ASN A 54 5.75 26.17 18.36
C ASN A 54 6.52 25.16 19.22
N LEU A 55 7.15 24.15 18.60
CA LEU A 55 7.92 23.13 19.31
C LEU A 55 9.37 23.59 19.49
N ALA A 56 9.88 23.55 20.72
CA ALA A 56 11.29 23.84 21.00
C ALA A 56 12.21 22.98 20.13
N ALA A 57 13.28 23.57 19.60
CA ALA A 57 14.19 22.93 18.64
C ALA A 57 14.73 21.57 19.16
N ASP A 58 15.12 21.51 20.42
CA ASP A 58 15.66 20.28 21.04
C ASP A 58 14.58 19.19 21.17
N ALA A 59 13.38 19.56 21.62
CA ALA A 59 12.25 18.64 21.72
C ALA A 59 11.82 18.09 20.35
N LYS A 60 11.91 18.95 19.32
CA LYS A 60 11.67 18.61 17.92
C LYS A 60 12.73 17.64 17.41
N GLU A 61 14.00 17.87 17.70
CA GLU A 61 15.09 16.97 17.29
C GLU A 61 14.96 15.59 17.95
N ILE A 62 14.70 15.53 19.26
CA ILE A 62 14.50 14.27 19.99
C ILE A 62 13.33 13.49 19.40
N THR A 63 12.18 14.15 19.20
CA THR A 63 10.99 13.53 18.62
C THR A 63 11.26 12.98 17.22
N LEU A 64 11.95 13.75 16.37
CA LEU A 64 12.30 13.29 15.02
C LEU A 64 13.26 12.11 15.04
N LYS A 65 14.23 12.06 15.97
CA LYS A 65 15.12 10.91 16.14
C LYS A 65 14.37 9.66 16.56
N LEU A 66 13.43 9.76 17.51
CA LEU A 66 12.61 8.63 17.95
C LEU A 66 11.73 8.08 16.81
N LEU A 67 11.07 8.96 16.06
CA LEU A 67 10.27 8.57 14.91
C LEU A 67 11.11 7.94 13.78
N ASP A 68 12.30 8.50 13.51
CA ASP A 68 13.22 7.95 12.49
C ASP A 68 13.75 6.57 12.89
N GLN A 69 14.09 6.37 14.17
CA GLN A 69 14.50 5.07 14.67
C GLN A 69 13.39 4.02 14.49
N ARG A 70 12.15 4.36 14.86
CA ARG A 70 11.01 3.45 14.67
C ARG A 70 10.72 3.17 13.19
N ARG A 71 10.93 4.16 12.32
CA ARG A 71 10.81 3.99 10.86
C ARG A 71 11.86 3.04 10.30
N LYS A 72 13.11 3.11 10.78
CA LYS A 72 14.19 2.19 10.39
C LYS A 72 13.85 0.75 10.75
N GLU A 73 13.30 0.52 11.94
CA GLU A 73 12.83 -0.81 12.39
C GLU A 73 11.74 -1.35 11.46
N SER A 74 10.68 -0.56 11.20
CA SER A 74 9.59 -0.99 10.32
C SER A 74 10.08 -1.24 8.88
N SER A 75 11.01 -0.42 8.40
CA SER A 75 11.64 -0.59 7.08
C SER A 75 12.52 -1.84 7.00
N ALA A 76 13.23 -2.19 8.08
CA ALA A 76 14.04 -3.40 8.14
C ALA A 76 13.15 -4.66 8.05
N SER A 77 12.03 -4.68 8.78
CA SER A 77 11.04 -5.76 8.69
C SER A 77 10.44 -5.87 7.28
N LEU A 78 10.11 -4.75 6.62
CA LEU A 78 9.67 -4.73 5.22
C LEU A 78 10.71 -5.30 4.26
N ARG A 79 11.99 -4.96 4.43
CA ARG A 79 13.08 -5.51 3.61
C ARG A 79 13.25 -7.00 3.81
N GLN A 80 13.09 -7.50 5.04
CA GLN A 80 13.15 -8.92 5.33
C GLN A 80 11.99 -9.68 4.66
N MET A 81 10.76 -9.21 4.81
CA MET A 81 9.60 -9.82 4.13
C MET A 81 9.71 -9.76 2.59
N ARG A 82 10.29 -8.68 2.04
CA ARG A 82 10.54 -8.59 0.59
C ARG A 82 11.52 -9.65 0.07
N LYS A 83 12.49 -10.08 0.89
CA LYS A 83 13.40 -11.17 0.52
C LYS A 83 12.69 -12.54 0.51
N GLU A 84 11.59 -12.66 1.24
CA GLU A 84 10.78 -13.88 1.35
C GLU A 84 9.65 -13.94 0.30
N LEU A 85 9.17 -12.79 -0.19
CA LEU A 85 8.08 -12.68 -1.17
C LEU A 85 8.58 -12.75 -2.63
N GLY A 86 8.55 -13.95 -3.20
CA GLY A 86 9.08 -14.25 -4.53
C GLY A 86 8.20 -14.01 -5.77
N ARG A 87 7.14 -13.17 -5.76
CA ARG A 87 6.30 -12.96 -6.98
C ARG A 87 5.76 -11.54 -7.12
N ALA A 88 6.04 -10.91 -8.27
CA ALA A 88 5.66 -9.54 -8.62
C ALA A 88 4.22 -9.40 -9.13
N ASP A 89 3.64 -10.42 -9.79
CA ASP A 89 2.30 -10.29 -10.40
C ASP A 89 1.14 -10.31 -9.41
N ASP A 90 1.29 -11.03 -8.30
CA ASP A 90 0.31 -11.03 -7.20
C ASP A 90 0.22 -9.65 -6.52
N SER A 91 1.27 -8.84 -6.66
CA SER A 91 1.37 -7.52 -6.01
C SER A 91 0.46 -6.46 -6.65
N ALA A 92 0.31 -6.43 -7.98
CA ALA A 92 -0.48 -5.40 -8.66
C ALA A 92 -1.99 -5.58 -8.41
N ARG A 93 -2.46 -6.82 -8.35
CA ARG A 93 -3.84 -7.14 -7.97
C ARG A 93 -4.11 -6.78 -6.51
N ALA A 94 -3.22 -7.19 -5.60
CA ALA A 94 -3.34 -6.86 -4.18
C ALA A 94 -3.35 -5.34 -3.95
N LEU A 95 -2.51 -4.57 -4.66
CA LEU A 95 -2.49 -3.11 -4.59
C LEU A 95 -3.82 -2.48 -5.06
N ARG A 96 -4.41 -2.96 -6.16
CA ARG A 96 -5.72 -2.49 -6.62
C ARG A 96 -6.83 -2.80 -5.61
N GLU A 97 -6.83 -4.00 -5.02
CA GLU A 97 -7.78 -4.39 -3.97
C GLU A 97 -7.62 -3.49 -2.73
N CYS A 98 -6.39 -3.17 -2.33
CA CYS A 98 -6.12 -2.22 -1.25
C CYS A 98 -6.68 -0.82 -1.56
N MET A 99 -6.46 -0.31 -2.78
CA MET A 99 -6.99 0.99 -3.19
C MET A 99 -8.52 1.05 -3.12
N VAL A 100 -9.22 0.00 -3.57
CA VAL A 100 -10.69 -0.07 -3.46
C VAL A 100 -11.13 -0.08 -2.00
N ASN A 101 -10.45 -0.83 -1.12
CA ASN A 101 -10.76 -0.83 0.31
C ASN A 101 -10.58 0.57 0.92
N MET A 102 -9.45 1.23 0.67
CA MET A 102 -9.17 2.57 1.18
C MET A 102 -10.17 3.62 0.65
N GLN A 103 -10.55 3.54 -0.62
CA GLN A 103 -11.59 4.41 -1.20
C GLN A 103 -12.95 4.21 -0.51
N ARG A 104 -13.33 2.96 -0.22
CA ARG A 104 -14.56 2.67 0.54
C ARG A 104 -14.52 3.23 1.96
N GLU A 105 -13.37 3.16 2.63
CA GLU A 105 -13.21 3.75 3.96
C GLU A 105 -13.32 5.28 3.91
N THR A 106 -12.74 5.93 2.89
CA THR A 106 -12.79 7.41 2.79
C THR A 106 -14.20 7.98 2.69
N VAL A 107 -15.20 7.26 2.18
CA VAL A 107 -16.56 7.81 2.06
C VAL A 107 -17.39 7.67 3.34
N LYS A 108 -16.88 6.99 4.38
CA LYS A 108 -17.63 6.78 5.63
C LYS A 108 -17.84 8.09 6.41
N PRO A 109 -19.05 8.32 6.95
CA PRO A 109 -19.32 9.45 7.82
C PRO A 109 -18.57 9.29 9.15
N GLY A 110 -18.15 10.41 9.76
CA GLY A 110 -17.46 10.40 11.06
C GLY A 110 -15.99 9.96 11.04
N LEU A 111 -15.42 9.66 9.87
CA LEU A 111 -14.00 9.28 9.77
C LEU A 111 -13.08 10.42 10.22
N PRO A 112 -12.14 10.18 11.17
CA PRO A 112 -11.18 11.19 11.60
C PRO A 112 -10.39 11.78 10.43
N LEU A 113 -10.12 13.09 10.46
CA LEU A 113 -9.45 13.80 9.37
C LEU A 113 -8.06 13.23 9.05
N ALA A 114 -7.29 12.85 10.07
CA ALA A 114 -5.96 12.25 9.89
C ALA A 114 -6.03 10.89 9.18
N GLU A 115 -7.01 10.06 9.54
CA GLU A 115 -7.26 8.75 8.93
C GLU A 115 -7.75 8.89 7.49
N ARG A 116 -8.65 9.85 7.23
CA ARG A 116 -9.11 10.20 5.88
C ARG A 116 -7.95 10.62 4.98
N ARG A 117 -7.07 11.50 5.47
CA ARG A 117 -5.87 11.93 4.73
C ARG A 117 -4.94 10.76 4.45
N ALA A 118 -4.75 9.87 5.42
CA ALA A 118 -3.94 8.67 5.26
C ALA A 118 -4.42 7.79 4.10
N TYR A 119 -5.72 7.51 4.03
CA TYR A 119 -6.27 6.72 2.93
C TYR A 119 -6.10 7.38 1.56
N ILE A 120 -6.28 8.71 1.48
CA ILE A 120 -6.11 9.45 0.22
C ILE A 120 -4.65 9.40 -0.24
N GLU A 121 -3.70 9.71 0.64
CA GLU A 121 -2.28 9.73 0.32
C GLU A 121 -1.75 8.32 -0.04
N LEU A 122 -2.16 7.28 0.69
CA LEU A 122 -1.80 5.89 0.37
C LEU A 122 -2.37 5.47 -1.00
N THR A 123 -3.61 5.87 -1.32
CA THR A 123 -4.22 5.61 -2.63
C THR A 123 -3.44 6.29 -3.76
N GLN A 124 -3.04 7.55 -3.56
CA GLN A 124 -2.21 8.29 -4.53
C GLN A 124 -0.83 7.64 -4.70
N HIS A 125 -0.21 7.20 -3.60
CA HIS A 125 1.08 6.54 -3.63
C HIS A 125 1.02 5.21 -4.41
N PHE A 126 0.03 4.36 -4.14
CA PHE A 126 -0.14 3.11 -4.88
C PHE A 126 -0.51 3.31 -6.35
N THR A 127 -1.30 4.35 -6.65
CA THR A 127 -1.57 4.74 -8.04
C THR A 127 -0.25 5.06 -8.77
N THR A 128 0.60 5.86 -8.14
CA THR A 128 1.91 6.23 -8.71
C THR A 128 2.79 5.01 -8.93
N MET A 129 2.86 4.11 -7.96
CA MET A 129 3.61 2.85 -8.09
C MET A 129 3.08 1.97 -9.22
N LEU A 130 1.75 1.82 -9.36
CA LEU A 130 1.15 1.02 -10.43
C LEU A 130 1.41 1.61 -11.81
N VAL A 131 1.31 2.94 -11.94
CA VAL A 131 1.63 3.71 -13.15
C VAL A 131 3.10 3.52 -13.53
N GLN A 132 4.02 3.66 -12.57
CA GLN A 132 5.46 3.47 -12.80
C GLN A 132 5.78 2.02 -13.21
N HIS A 133 5.18 1.04 -12.52
CA HIS A 133 5.33 -0.38 -12.84
C HIS A 133 4.83 -0.72 -14.25
N HIS A 134 3.68 -0.15 -14.67
CA HIS A 134 3.17 -0.34 -16.03
C HIS A 134 4.02 0.39 -17.06
N THR A 135 4.43 1.65 -16.80
CA THR A 135 5.30 2.41 -17.72
C THR A 135 6.60 1.65 -18.00
N GLY A 136 7.19 1.02 -16.97
CA GLY A 136 8.39 0.20 -17.12
C GLY A 136 8.19 -1.13 -17.85
N LEU A 137 6.98 -1.68 -17.87
CA LEU A 137 6.66 -2.95 -18.54
C LEU A 137 6.05 -2.80 -19.93
N THR A 138 5.33 -1.70 -20.22
CA THR A 138 4.54 -1.52 -21.45
C THR A 138 5.01 -0.36 -22.32
N GLY A 139 6.14 0.28 -22.02
CA GLY A 139 6.65 1.41 -22.80
C GLY A 139 5.93 2.74 -22.59
N GLY A 140 4.98 2.81 -21.65
CA GLY A 140 4.28 4.04 -21.30
C GLY A 140 2.81 3.85 -20.94
N VAL A 141 2.31 4.67 -20.02
CA VAL A 141 0.88 4.71 -19.62
C VAL A 141 -0.03 5.21 -20.75
N ALA A 142 0.50 6.09 -21.61
CA ALA A 142 -0.23 6.62 -22.77
C ALA A 142 -0.62 5.52 -23.76
N GLU A 143 0.27 4.56 -24.05
CA GLU A 143 -0.05 3.44 -24.95
C GLU A 143 -1.12 2.50 -24.36
N VAL A 144 -1.12 2.30 -23.04
CA VAL A 144 -2.12 1.43 -22.37
C VAL A 144 -3.48 2.12 -22.35
N ILE A 145 -3.51 3.43 -22.07
CA ILE A 145 -4.74 4.24 -22.14
C ILE A 145 -5.26 4.28 -23.58
N ASP A 146 -4.40 4.49 -24.58
CA ASP A 146 -4.78 4.49 -25.99
C ASP A 146 -5.30 3.11 -26.44
N LYS A 147 -4.67 2.01 -26.02
CA LYS A 147 -5.17 0.64 -26.27
C LYS A 147 -6.51 0.37 -25.59
N VAL A 148 -6.74 0.86 -24.37
CA VAL A 148 -8.02 0.68 -23.65
C VAL A 148 -9.13 1.55 -24.23
N LEU A 149 -8.83 2.80 -24.59
CA LEU A 149 -9.80 3.72 -25.21
C LEU A 149 -10.13 3.32 -26.66
N ASN A 150 -9.18 2.74 -27.39
CA ASN A 150 -9.36 2.24 -28.76
C ASN A 150 -9.76 0.74 -28.81
N GLY A 151 -10.19 0.15 -27.70
CA GLY A 151 -10.87 -1.16 -27.67
C GLY A 151 -9.98 -2.41 -27.84
N SER A 152 -8.66 -2.27 -27.93
CA SER A 152 -7.72 -3.41 -28.07
C SER A 152 -7.08 -3.86 -26.73
N GLY A 153 -7.20 -3.05 -25.67
CA GLY A 153 -6.57 -3.27 -24.37
C GLY A 153 -7.34 -4.13 -23.37
N ALA A 154 -8.61 -4.46 -23.65
CA ALA A 154 -9.43 -5.26 -22.72
C ALA A 154 -8.87 -6.69 -22.50
N THR A 155 -8.16 -7.23 -23.49
CA THR A 155 -7.49 -8.54 -23.41
C THR A 155 -6.13 -8.49 -22.71
N ALA A 156 -5.45 -7.34 -22.66
CA ALA A 156 -4.18 -7.17 -21.96
C ALA A 156 -4.36 -7.11 -20.43
N LEU A 157 -5.54 -6.72 -19.97
CA LEU A 157 -5.92 -6.68 -18.55
C LEU A 157 -6.60 -7.97 -18.05
N ALA A 158 -6.92 -8.90 -18.96
CA ALA A 158 -7.47 -10.19 -18.59
C ALA A 158 -6.35 -11.07 -18.03
N PRO A 159 -6.50 -11.65 -16.82
CA PRO A 159 -5.53 -12.62 -16.33
C PRO A 159 -5.44 -13.76 -17.35
N GLN A 160 -4.20 -14.09 -17.74
CA GLN A 160 -3.89 -15.15 -18.69
C GLN A 160 -4.56 -16.44 -18.20
N ARG A 161 -5.69 -16.82 -18.82
CA ARG A 161 -6.39 -18.06 -18.46
C ARG A 161 -5.40 -19.19 -18.71
N ARG A 162 -4.95 -19.85 -17.64
CA ARG A 162 -4.23 -21.13 -17.75
C ARG A 162 -5.08 -22.03 -18.63
N SER A 163 -4.56 -22.38 -19.80
CA SER A 163 -5.18 -23.35 -20.69
C SER A 163 -5.48 -24.62 -19.90
N PRO A 164 -6.73 -25.13 -19.89
CA PRO A 164 -7.03 -26.39 -19.24
C PRO A 164 -6.17 -27.47 -19.88
N GLY A 165 -5.46 -28.23 -19.04
CA GLY A 165 -4.59 -29.31 -19.46
C GLY A 165 -5.30 -30.22 -20.46
N ARG A 166 -4.66 -30.38 -21.62
CA ARG A 166 -5.01 -31.34 -22.65
C ARG A 166 -4.87 -32.75 -22.06
N ALA A 167 -5.97 -33.31 -21.57
CA ALA A 167 -6.08 -34.75 -21.35
C ALA A 167 -6.43 -35.41 -22.68
N PRO A 168 -5.67 -36.42 -23.15
CA PRO A 168 -6.19 -37.40 -24.09
C PRO A 168 -6.33 -38.74 -23.36
N GLY A 169 -7.31 -38.83 -22.46
CA GLY A 169 -7.83 -40.12 -22.01
C GLY A 169 -8.99 -40.51 -22.90
N LYS A 170 -8.73 -41.26 -23.98
CA LYS A 170 -9.66 -42.23 -24.61
C LYS A 170 -9.04 -42.84 -25.87
N ARG A 171 -8.67 -44.12 -25.79
CA ARG A 171 -8.91 -45.09 -26.87
C ARG A 171 -9.36 -46.40 -26.26
N GLY A 172 -10.66 -46.64 -26.36
CA GLY A 172 -11.24 -47.97 -26.32
C GLY A 172 -11.56 -48.45 -27.75
N THR A 173 -11.70 -49.77 -27.88
CA THR A 173 -12.10 -50.58 -29.04
C THR A 173 -10.95 -50.89 -30.02
N ARG A 174 -10.68 -52.14 -30.43
CA ARG A 174 -11.57 -53.28 -30.74
C ARG A 174 -10.84 -54.64 -30.64
N ARG A 175 -11.64 -55.68 -30.38
CA ARG A 175 -11.53 -57.11 -30.71
C ARG A 175 -10.38 -57.93 -30.13
#